data_AF-A0A846DMH5-F1
#
_entry.id   AF-A0A846DMH5-F1
#
_cell.length_a   1.000
_cell.length_b   1.000
_cell.length_c   1.000
_cell.angle_alpha   90.00
_cell.angle_beta   90.00
_cell.angle_gamma   90.00
#
_symmetry.space_group_name_H-M   'P 1'
#
loop_
_entity.id
_entity.type
_entity.pdbx_description
1 polymer ?
#
loop_
_entity_poly.entity_id
_entity_poly.type
_entity_poly.pdbx_seq_one_letter_code
_entity_poly.pdbx_strand_id
1 'polypeptide(L)' 'MKIRENVKEVSVDMWGRFPKVIQAIFPNAQIVIERFQVMKLVNTSLNKILLLLGFKGLENRTILLKYKAYLIEEDWL' A
#
# COMPACT_ATOMS: atom_id res chain seq x y z
N MET A 1 27.80 -1.70 4.25
CA MET A 1 27.51 -0.99 2.98
C MET A 1 26.95 -1.93 1.91
N LYS A 2 27.66 -3.00 1.52
CA LYS A 2 27.23 -3.94 0.45
C LYS A 2 25.77 -4.44 0.49
N ILE A 3 25.19 -4.68 1.65
CA ILE A 3 23.81 -5.19 1.77
C ILE A 3 22.76 -4.15 1.31
N ARG A 4 23.00 -2.86 1.56
CA ARG A 4 22.04 -1.79 1.23
C ARG A 4 21.99 -1.48 -0.27
N GLU A 5 23.10 -1.70 -0.96
CA GLU A 5 23.21 -1.53 -2.42
C GLU A 5 22.48 -2.62 -3.20
N ASN A 6 22.25 -3.77 -2.57
CA ASN A 6 21.54 -4.92 -3.16
C ASN A 6 20.02 -4.85 -2.99
N VAL A 7 19.51 -3.86 -2.24
CA VAL A 7 18.06 -3.69 -2.07
C VAL A 7 17.47 -3.19 -3.39
N LYS A 8 16.54 -3.96 -3.95
CA LYS A 8 15.88 -3.65 -5.23
C LYS A 8 14.69 -2.72 -5.07
N GLU A 9 13.94 -2.86 -3.99
CA GLU A 9 12.70 -2.13 -3.76
C GLU A 9 12.54 -1.78 -2.28
N VAL A 10 12.06 -0.57 -2.01
CA VAL A 10 11.62 -0.14 -0.68
C VAL A 10 10.20 0.41 -0.81
N SER A 11 9.27 -0.26 -0.14
CA SER A 11 7.90 0.23 0.04
C SER A 11 7.86 1.24 1.18
N VAL A 12 7.34 2.44 0.90
CA VAL A 12 7.31 3.56 1.86
C VAL A 12 5.90 4.12 2.04
N ASP A 13 5.70 4.73 3.20
CA ASP A 13 4.55 5.58 3.46
C ASP A 13 4.56 6.81 2.52
N MET A 14 3.38 7.33 2.17
CA MET A 14 3.19 8.54 1.37
C MET A 14 3.68 9.84 2.05
N TRP A 15 4.32 9.78 3.22
CA TRP A 15 4.90 10.94 3.87
C TRP A 15 6.10 11.49 3.08
N GLY A 16 5.95 12.71 2.53
CA GLY A 16 6.88 13.31 1.56
C GLY A 16 8.32 13.54 2.03
N ARG A 17 8.65 13.31 3.31
CA ARG A 17 10.02 13.37 3.82
C ARG A 17 10.80 12.06 3.68
N PHE A 18 10.12 10.92 3.55
CA PHE A 18 10.79 9.61 3.44
C PHE A 18 11.59 9.40 2.17
N PRO A 19 11.14 9.80 0.96
CA PRO A 19 11.84 9.44 -0.28
C PRO A 19 13.31 9.87 -0.29
N LYS A 20 13.62 11.08 0.19
CA LYS A 20 15.00 11.59 0.24
C LYS A 20 15.87 10.83 1.24
N VAL A 21 15.33 10.46 2.39
CA VAL A 21 16.06 9.70 3.43
C VAL A 21 16.30 8.27 2.96
N ILE A 22 15.29 7.64 2.36
CA ILE A 22 15.38 6.27 1.85
C ILE A 22 16.37 6.18 0.70
N GLN A 23 16.41 7.17 -0.19
CA GLN A 23 17.38 7.20 -1.29
C GLN A 23 18.83 7.39 -0.80
N ALA A 24 19.05 8.11 0.31
CA ALA A 24 20.37 8.24 0.92
C ALA A 24 20.85 6.92 1.56
N ILE A 25 19.93 6.06 2.00
CA ILE A 25 20.23 4.79 2.68
C ILE A 25 20.29 3.62 1.68
N PHE A 26 19.43 3.64 0.66
CA PHE A 26 19.25 2.62 -0.37
C PHE A 26 19.32 3.27 -1.76
N PRO A 27 20.51 3.65 -2.23
CA PRO A 27 20.68 4.46 -3.43
C PRO A 27 20.20 3.77 -4.71
N ASN A 28 20.22 2.43 -4.75
CA ASN A 28 19.85 1.62 -5.92
C ASN A 28 18.40 1.10 -5.86
N ALA A 29 17.68 1.33 -4.76
CA ALA A 29 16.36 0.76 -4.58
C ALA A 29 15.29 1.61 -5.26
N GLN A 30 14.35 0.95 -5.92
CA GLN A 30 13.11 1.57 -6.37
C GLN A 30 12.24 1.91 -5.15
N ILE A 31 11.83 3.17 -5.03
CA ILE A 31 10.94 3.61 -3.96
C ILE A 31 9.50 3.47 -4.47
N VAL A 32 8.70 2.62 -3.83
CA VAL A 32 7.30 2.38 -4.17
C VAL A 32 6.37 2.79 -3.04
N ILE A 33 5.16 3.21 -3.38
CA ILE A 33 4.15 3.56 -2.37
C ILE A 33 3.57 2.26 -1.79
N GLU A 34 3.44 2.22 -0.46
CA GLU A 34 2.85 1.09 0.23
C GLU A 34 1.38 0.86 -0.17
N ARG A 35 1.08 -0.34 -0.67
CA ARG A 35 -0.22 -0.72 -1.24
C ARG A 35 -1.38 -0.54 -0.27
N PHE A 36 -1.19 -0.84 1.02
CA PHE A 36 -2.25 -0.69 2.02
C PHE A 36 -2.67 0.77 2.22
N GLN A 37 -1.76 1.73 2.05
CA GLN A 37 -2.10 3.15 2.19
C GLN A 37 -2.92 3.64 1.00
N VAL A 38 -2.55 3.22 -0.20
CA VAL A 38 -3.35 3.46 -1.41
C VAL A 38 -4.74 2.88 -1.21
N MET A 39 -4.84 1.63 -0.77
CA MET A 39 -6.13 0.97 -0.51
C MET A 39 -6.94 1.69 0.57
N LYS A 40 -6.29 2.14 1.66
CA LYS A 40 -6.94 2.90 2.72
C LYS A 40 -7.51 4.22 2.20
N LEU A 41 -6.76 4.95 1.37
CA LEU A 41 -7.22 6.19 0.74
C LEU A 41 -8.42 5.92 -0.18
N VAL A 42 -8.31 4.93 -1.07
CA VAL A 42 -9.39 4.57 -2.01
C VAL A 42 -10.65 4.15 -1.26
N ASN A 43 -10.54 3.24 -0.28
CA ASN A 43 -11.68 2.81 0.53
C ASN A 43 -12.30 3.97 1.32
N THR A 44 -11.48 4.89 1.85
CA THR A 44 -11.97 6.05 2.59
C THR A 44 -12.77 6.98 1.67
N SER A 45 -12.24 7.27 0.47
CA SER A 45 -12.90 8.11 -0.52
C SER A 45 -14.20 7.50 -1.01
N LEU A 46 -14.20 6.20 -1.33
CA LEU A 46 -15.40 5.49 -1.75
C LEU A 46 -16.47 5.44 -0.64
N ASN A 47 -16.08 5.15 0.60
CA ASN A 47 -17.02 5.18 1.72
C ASN A 47 -17.67 6.56 1.91
N LYS A 48 -16.95 7.66 1.68
CA LYS A 48 -17.54 9.02 1.70
C LYS A 48 -18.61 9.20 0.63
N ILE A 49 -18.35 8.73 -0.59
CA ILE A 49 -19.32 8.80 -1.69
C ILE A 49 -20.56 7.95 -1.38
N LEU A 50 -20.37 6.74 -0.88
CA LEU A 50 -21.48 5.84 -0.52
C LEU A 50 -22.37 6.42 0.58
N LEU A 51 -21.76 7.06 1.59
CA LEU A 51 -22.50 7.78 2.62
C LEU A 51 -23.31 8.96 2.04
N LEU A 52 -22.74 9.72 1.09
CA LEU A 52 -23.46 10.80 0.41
C LEU A 52 -24.64 10.30 -0.42
N LEU A 53 -24.52 9.11 -1.02
CA LEU A 53 -25.57 8.46 -1.80
C LEU A 53 -26.62 7.75 -0.93
N GLY A 54 -26.47 7.76 0.40
CA GLY A 54 -27.43 7.14 1.32
C GLY A 54 -27.26 5.63 1.52
N PHE A 55 -26.21 5.01 0.98
CA PHE A 55 -25.86 3.62 1.26
C PHE A 55 -25.31 3.51 2.68
N LYS A 56 -26.09 2.90 3.58
CA LYS A 56 -25.74 2.66 5.00
C LYS A 56 -25.53 1.16 5.22
N GLY A 57 -24.75 0.79 6.25
CA GLY A 57 -24.56 -0.62 6.65
C GLY A 57 -23.16 -1.19 6.36
N LEU A 58 -22.76 -2.21 7.12
CA LEU A 58 -21.47 -2.92 6.98
C LEU A 58 -21.34 -3.62 5.61
N GLU A 59 -22.46 -4.02 5.03
CA GLU A 59 -22.60 -4.61 3.69
C GLU A 59 -22.20 -3.66 2.55
N ASN A 60 -22.31 -2.34 2.79
CA ASN A 60 -21.99 -1.28 1.83
C ASN A 60 -20.60 -0.66 2.06
N ARG A 61 -19.79 -1.19 3.00
CA ARG A 61 -18.40 -0.74 3.09
C ARG A 61 -17.66 -1.28 1.88
N THR A 62 -17.05 -0.42 1.09
CA THR A 62 -16.09 -0.85 0.06
C THR A 62 -14.95 -1.56 0.77
N ILE A 63 -14.99 -2.88 0.74
CA ILE A 63 -13.88 -3.75 1.06
C ILE A 63 -13.26 -4.06 -0.30
N LEU A 64 -12.45 -3.14 -0.84
CA LEU A 64 -11.65 -3.44 -2.03
C LEU A 64 -10.61 -4.56 -1.77
N LEU A 65 -10.58 -5.12 -0.56
CA LEU A 65 -9.72 -6.22 -0.16
C LEU A 65 -10.49 -7.28 0.63
N LYS A 66 -11.26 -8.12 -0.08
CA LYS A 66 -11.19 -9.54 0.23
C LYS A 66 -9.97 -10.05 -0.53
N TYR A 67 -8.79 -9.95 0.09
CA TYR A 67 -7.60 -10.65 -0.39
C TYR A 67 -7.87 -12.16 -0.26
N LYS A 68 -8.56 -12.75 -1.23
CA LYS A 68 -8.69 -14.21 -1.37
C LYS A 68 -7.68 -14.78 -2.37
N ALA A 69 -7.01 -13.92 -3.15
CA ALA A 69 -6.18 -14.32 -4.29
C ALA A 69 -4.65 -14.24 -4.06
N TYR A 70 -4.16 -13.72 -2.92
CA TYR A 70 -2.72 -13.68 -2.60
C TYR A 70 -2.33 -14.53 -1.37
N LEU A 71 -3.23 -15.41 -0.90
CA LEU A 71 -2.91 -16.44 0.09
C LEU A 71 -2.86 -17.85 -0.54
N ILE A 72 -2.63 -17.91 -1.86
CA ILE A 72 -2.25 -19.13 -2.55
C ILE A 72 -0.89 -18.88 -3.22
N GLU A 73 0.09 -18.46 -2.42
CA GLU A 73 1.49 -18.75 -2.72
C GLU A 73 1.92 -19.77 -1.68
N GLU A 74 1.68 -21.03 -2.02
CA GLU A 74 2.53 -22.17 -1.68
C GLU A 74 3.93 -22.04 -2.35
N ASP A 75 4.41 -20.82 -2.61
CA ASP A 75 5.71 -20.54 -3.26
C ASP A 75 6.70 -19.90 -2.26
N TRP A 76 6.76 -20.47 -1.05
CA TRP A 76 7.90 -20.32 -0.13
C TRP A 76 8.60 -21.67 0.11
N LEU A 77 8.84 -22.42 -0.97
CA LEU A 77 9.83 -23.51 -1.03
C LEU A 77 10.73 -23.34 -2.26
#